data_AF-A0A9E0T6D2-F1
#
_entry.id   AF-A0A9E0T6D2-F1
#
_cell.length_a   1.000
_cell.length_b   1.000
_cell.length_c   1.000
_cell.angle_alpha   90.00
_cell.angle_beta   90.00
_cell.angle_gamma   90.00
#
_symmetry.space_group_name_H-M   'P 1'
#
loop_
_entity.id
_entity.type
_entity.pdbx_description
1 polymer ?
#
loop_
_entity_poly.entity_id
_entity_poly.type
_entity_poly.pdbx_seq_one_letter_code
_entity_poly.pdbx_strand_id
1 'polypeptide(L)'
;MASNGFFAVSRDTFVGACELGINPACAFLVLACGTGKDNATTRWSAEAVGNHAGMRWSAAKEAITALCGAGLVAKGGKPSRPSYKLHKGGPPIWLPRTLVEGAAGEVPPVAKMRQTQDPMALRLLVELYTAQNLREDGGISTSVYNVKYERRRAGEHGAYVVWDFTEPKAWVTWGDVTRPHRDVLTKQEEAAGKSAGTGFFRRFEALASLGLVEIVPYLYDGPQGEPMHPMTLTGLPIERELYMAAEGAAERMLGESWAQSLQGITVPVQKHITEAALIGMARLRYRPQTRLTGAWWAEHQSICGAFIDSYNALAAPVQPAFHAAVPSAFRAANSDFGTPF
;
A
#
# COMPACT_ATOMS: atom_id res chain seq x y z
N MET A 1 29.39 -3.48 -12.51
CA MET A 1 28.72 -4.58 -11.80
C MET A 1 27.44 -4.02 -11.22
N ALA A 2 26.30 -4.29 -11.86
CA ALA A 2 25.01 -3.83 -11.39
C ALA A 2 24.73 -4.46 -10.01
N SER A 3 24.67 -3.64 -8.97
CA SER A 3 24.00 -4.07 -7.74
C SER A 3 22.54 -4.31 -8.09
N ASN A 4 21.97 -5.44 -7.67
CA ASN A 4 20.53 -5.63 -7.52
C ASN A 4 19.92 -4.32 -6.98
N GLY A 5 18.78 -3.85 -7.50
CA GLY A 5 18.19 -2.52 -7.29
C GLY A 5 17.81 -2.12 -5.84
N PHE A 6 18.66 -2.46 -4.88
CA PHE A 6 18.52 -2.48 -3.45
C PHE A 6 19.81 -2.11 -2.74
N PHE A 7 19.66 -1.71 -1.49
CA PHE A 7 20.72 -1.64 -0.51
C PHE A 7 20.16 -1.98 0.87
N ALA A 8 21.03 -2.33 1.82
CA ALA A 8 20.64 -2.56 3.20
C ALA A 8 21.16 -1.45 4.10
N VAL A 9 20.36 -1.07 5.08
CA VAL A 9 20.77 -0.26 6.24
C VAL A 9 20.55 -1.05 7.51
N SER A 10 21.37 -0.85 8.54
CA SER A 10 21.07 -1.44 9.84
C SER A 10 20.11 -0.53 10.61
N ARG A 11 19.08 -1.13 11.23
CA ARG A 11 17.99 -0.39 11.87
C ARG A 11 18.51 0.57 12.94
N ASP A 12 19.35 0.10 13.86
CA ASP A 12 19.80 0.91 15.00
C ASP A 12 20.67 2.08 14.55
N THR A 13 21.56 1.85 13.57
CA THR A 13 22.41 2.91 13.02
C THR A 13 21.57 3.98 12.31
N PHE A 14 20.52 3.56 11.58
CA PHE A 14 19.61 4.49 10.92
C PHE A 14 18.74 5.27 11.92
N VAL A 15 18.27 4.63 12.99
CA VAL A 15 17.57 5.32 14.08
C VAL A 15 18.48 6.38 14.72
N GLY A 16 19.74 6.04 15.02
CA GLY A 16 20.71 7.02 15.50
C GLY A 16 20.93 8.18 14.52
N ALA A 17 20.90 7.92 13.21
CA ALA A 17 20.98 8.98 12.21
C ALA A 17 19.75 9.91 12.23
N CYS A 18 18.56 9.38 12.54
CA CYS A 18 17.33 10.17 12.71
C CYS A 18 17.39 11.07 13.94
N GLU A 19 18.03 10.62 15.03
CA GLU A 19 18.22 11.40 16.25
C GLU A 19 19.12 12.63 16.04
N LEU A 20 20.05 12.57 15.09
CA LEU A 20 20.87 13.71 14.67
C LEU A 20 20.11 14.72 13.79
N GLY A 21 18.90 14.37 13.33
CA GLY A 21 18.03 15.22 12.51
C GLY A 21 17.89 14.76 11.05
N ILE A 22 17.03 15.47 10.31
CA ILE A 22 16.64 15.07 8.95
C ILE A 22 17.80 15.04 7.96
N ASN A 23 18.75 15.98 8.05
CA ASN A 23 19.86 16.04 7.11
C ASN A 23 20.85 14.86 7.32
N PRO A 24 21.31 14.55 8.54
CA PRO A 24 22.06 13.32 8.81
C PRO A 24 21.32 12.05 8.38
N ALA A 25 20.02 11.93 8.66
CA ALA A 25 19.22 10.77 8.27
C ALA A 25 19.17 10.57 6.73
N CYS A 26 18.88 11.63 5.98
CA CYS A 26 18.91 11.60 4.52
C CYS A 26 20.32 11.30 3.98
N ALA A 27 21.36 11.94 4.54
CA ALA A 27 22.74 11.69 4.14
C ALA A 27 23.15 10.23 4.37
N PHE A 28 22.72 9.64 5.49
CA PHE A 28 22.96 8.23 5.79
C PHE A 28 22.35 7.30 4.74
N LEU A 29 21.08 7.51 4.36
CA LEU A 29 20.43 6.72 3.31
C LEU A 29 21.13 6.86 1.95
N VAL A 30 21.56 8.08 1.59
CA VAL A 30 22.29 8.30 0.35
C VAL A 30 23.62 7.56 0.36
N LEU A 31 24.40 7.67 1.43
CA LEU A 31 25.66 6.94 1.58
C LEU A 31 25.45 5.42 1.50
N ALA A 32 24.41 4.90 2.16
CA ALA A 32 24.04 3.50 2.16
C ALA A 32 23.68 2.99 0.76
N CYS A 33 22.91 3.76 -0.02
CA CYS A 33 22.58 3.44 -1.40
C CYS A 33 23.82 3.36 -2.30
N GLY A 34 24.85 4.16 -2.01
CA GLY A 34 26.14 4.11 -2.69
C GLY A 34 27.06 2.95 -2.32
N THR A 35 26.66 2.06 -1.41
CA THR A 35 27.50 0.94 -0.97
C THR A 35 27.59 -0.16 -2.02
N GLY A 36 28.65 -0.97 -1.94
CA GLY A 36 28.85 -2.15 -2.78
C GLY A 36 28.17 -3.40 -2.23
N LYS A 37 28.63 -4.58 -2.66
CA LYS A 37 28.11 -5.89 -2.21
C LYS A 37 28.16 -6.09 -0.69
N ASP A 38 29.09 -5.40 -0.02
CA ASP A 38 29.23 -5.47 1.43
C ASP A 38 28.16 -4.69 2.19
N ASN A 39 27.31 -3.88 1.52
CA ASN A 39 26.33 -2.98 2.15
C ASN A 39 26.93 -2.15 3.30
N ALA A 40 28.19 -1.75 3.19
CA ALA A 40 28.90 -1.05 4.25
C ALA A 40 29.83 0.03 3.72
N THR A 41 30.58 -0.27 2.65
CA THR A 41 31.61 0.63 2.15
C THR A 41 31.09 1.40 0.95
N THR A 42 31.17 2.72 1.00
CA THR A 42 30.75 3.63 -0.07
C THR A 42 31.85 4.62 -0.42
N ARG A 43 31.89 5.02 -1.70
CA ARG A 43 32.70 6.14 -2.20
C ARG A 43 31.85 7.37 -2.51
N TRP A 44 30.55 7.31 -2.22
CA TRP A 44 29.67 8.46 -2.36
C TRP A 44 30.05 9.53 -1.35
N SER A 45 29.93 10.78 -1.76
CA SER A 45 30.45 11.94 -1.05
C SER A 45 29.34 12.94 -0.72
N ALA A 46 29.72 14.09 -0.15
CA ALA A 46 28.80 15.20 0.05
C ALA A 46 28.13 15.68 -1.26
N GLU A 47 28.79 15.49 -2.40
CA GLU A 47 28.21 15.79 -3.71
C GLU A 47 27.06 14.84 -4.05
N ALA A 48 27.23 13.52 -3.82
CA ALA A 48 26.15 12.55 -4.00
C ALA A 48 24.96 12.85 -3.07
N VAL A 49 25.23 13.18 -1.80
CA VAL A 49 24.19 13.63 -0.86
C VAL A 49 23.48 14.88 -1.37
N GLY A 50 24.22 15.85 -1.90
CA GLY A 50 23.64 17.05 -2.51
C GLY A 50 22.70 16.73 -3.67
N ASN A 51 23.16 15.89 -4.60
CA ASN A 51 22.42 15.50 -5.81
C ASN A 51 21.15 14.70 -5.49
N HIS A 52 21.21 13.75 -4.56
CA HIS A 52 20.10 12.84 -4.28
C HIS A 52 19.12 13.34 -3.22
N ALA A 53 19.60 14.05 -2.19
CA ALA A 53 18.74 14.57 -1.12
C ALA A 53 18.37 16.05 -1.32
N GLY A 54 18.85 16.69 -2.39
CA GLY A 54 18.58 18.11 -2.68
C GLY A 54 19.15 19.03 -1.60
N MET A 55 20.37 18.75 -1.14
CA MET A 55 21.09 19.54 -0.13
C MET A 55 22.17 20.41 -0.77
N ARG A 56 22.45 21.56 -0.16
CA ARG A 56 23.68 22.30 -0.47
C ARG A 56 24.88 21.47 -0.02
N TRP A 57 25.99 21.57 -0.76
CA TRP A 57 27.21 20.81 -0.46
C TRP A 57 27.73 21.02 0.97
N SER A 58 27.67 22.25 1.50
CA SER A 58 28.06 22.55 2.89
C SER A 58 27.21 21.81 3.91
N ALA A 59 25.88 21.86 3.77
CA ALA A 59 24.95 21.13 4.63
C ALA A 59 25.13 19.60 4.54
N ALA A 60 25.40 19.08 3.34
CA ALA A 60 25.73 17.67 3.15
C ALA A 60 27.03 17.27 3.87
N LYS A 61 28.06 18.12 3.80
CA LYS A 61 29.33 17.89 4.50
C LYS A 61 29.15 17.92 6.02
N GLU A 62 28.37 18.87 6.54
CA GLU A 62 28.01 18.97 7.96
C GLU A 62 27.24 17.73 8.43
N ALA A 63 26.25 17.28 7.66
CA ALA A 63 25.50 16.06 7.94
C ALA A 63 26.40 14.81 8.01
N ILE A 64 27.32 14.63 7.05
CA ILE A 64 28.30 13.53 7.09
C ILE A 64 29.25 13.66 8.28
N THR A 65 29.60 14.89 8.67
CA THR A 65 30.46 15.14 9.82
C THR A 65 29.75 14.76 11.12
N ALA A 66 28.46 15.08 11.25
CA ALA A 66 27.63 14.67 12.38
C ALA A 66 27.52 13.14 12.48
N LEU A 67 27.29 12.45 11.35
CA LEU A 67 27.29 10.99 11.30
C LEU A 67 28.63 10.37 11.75
N CYS A 68 29.75 10.99 11.36
CA CYS A 68 31.07 10.57 11.81
C CYS A 68 31.28 10.82 13.31
N GLY A 69 30.88 12.00 13.81
CA GLY A 69 30.99 12.38 15.21
C GLY A 69 30.20 11.45 16.14
N ALA A 70 29.05 10.94 15.67
CA ALA A 70 28.23 9.97 16.40
C ALA A 70 28.69 8.51 16.24
N GLY A 71 29.78 8.24 15.49
CA GLY A 71 30.27 6.88 15.27
C GLY A 71 29.40 6.00 14.35
N LEU A 72 28.37 6.56 13.72
CA LEU A 72 27.47 5.85 12.81
C LEU A 72 28.13 5.57 11.45
N VAL A 73 29.10 6.41 11.08
CA VAL A 73 29.88 6.29 9.84
C VAL A 73 31.35 6.53 10.15
N ALA A 74 32.24 5.65 9.69
CA ALA A 74 33.67 5.86 9.76
C ALA A 74 34.19 6.48 8.45
N LYS A 75 34.92 7.59 8.55
CA LYS A 75 35.60 8.22 7.41
C LYS A 75 36.94 7.54 7.14
N GLY A 76 37.22 7.30 5.87
CA GLY A 76 38.51 6.81 5.37
C GLY A 76 38.85 7.39 4.00
N GLY A 77 39.83 6.79 3.34
CA GLY A 77 40.28 7.21 2.02
C GLY A 77 41.12 8.49 2.05
N LYS A 78 41.47 9.01 0.87
CA LYS A 78 42.26 10.24 0.73
C LYS A 78 41.33 11.46 0.73
N PRO A 79 41.78 12.67 1.12
CA PRO A 79 40.93 13.87 1.11
C PRO A 79 40.25 14.15 -0.25
N SER A 80 40.95 13.90 -1.36
CA SER A 80 40.42 14.06 -2.72
C SER A 80 39.51 12.92 -3.20
N ARG A 81 39.49 11.79 -2.47
CA ARG A 81 38.74 10.58 -2.80
C ARG A 81 38.24 9.94 -1.50
N PRO A 82 37.30 10.61 -0.79
CA PRO A 82 36.82 10.12 0.48
C PRO A 82 36.11 8.78 0.30
N SER A 83 36.23 7.92 1.29
CA SER A 83 35.43 6.71 1.41
C SER A 83 34.80 6.68 2.79
N TYR A 84 33.62 6.11 2.90
CA TYR A 84 32.91 5.98 4.17
C TYR A 84 32.55 4.53 4.40
N LYS A 85 32.57 4.11 5.67
CA LYS A 85 32.15 2.79 6.11
C LYS A 85 31.02 2.94 7.12
N LEU A 86 29.83 2.48 6.75
CA LEU A 86 28.65 2.53 7.60
C LEU A 86 28.76 1.48 8.71
N HIS A 87 28.38 1.86 9.92
CA HIS A 87 28.25 0.92 11.03
C HIS A 87 27.04 -0.02 10.80
N LYS A 88 27.14 -1.25 11.29
CA LYS A 88 26.10 -2.28 11.15
C LYS A 88 25.62 -2.73 12.53
N GLY A 89 24.83 -1.88 13.19
CA GLY A 89 24.14 -2.21 14.45
C GLY A 89 22.70 -2.70 14.23
N GLY A 90 22.37 -3.88 14.75
CA GLY A 90 21.00 -4.42 14.67
C GLY A 90 20.61 -5.01 13.31
N PRO A 91 19.32 -5.37 13.13
CA PRO A 91 18.84 -6.08 11.95
C PRO A 91 18.89 -5.21 10.68
N PRO A 92 19.13 -5.82 9.50
CA PRO A 92 19.12 -5.10 8.23
C PRO A 92 17.70 -4.78 7.77
N ILE A 93 17.51 -3.58 7.23
CA ILE A 93 16.33 -3.15 6.48
C ILE A 93 16.72 -3.04 5.02
N TRP A 94 16.04 -3.79 4.16
CA TRP A 94 16.27 -3.77 2.72
C TRP A 94 15.42 -2.69 2.06
N LEU A 95 16.08 -1.77 1.37
CA LEU A 95 15.46 -0.59 0.75
C LEU A 95 15.72 -0.59 -0.76
N PRO A 96 14.73 -0.18 -1.58
CA PRO A 96 14.94 -0.02 -3.01
C PRO A 96 15.82 1.21 -3.29
N ARG A 97 16.72 1.11 -4.27
CA ARG A 97 17.58 2.25 -4.67
C ARG A 97 16.77 3.45 -5.18
N THR A 98 15.58 3.20 -5.75
CA THR A 98 14.66 4.24 -6.22
C THR A 98 14.20 5.18 -5.11
N LEU A 99 14.30 4.80 -3.83
CA LEU A 99 14.06 5.69 -2.71
C LEU A 99 15.07 6.87 -2.66
N VAL A 100 16.29 6.64 -3.14
CA VAL A 100 17.40 7.61 -3.14
C VAL A 100 17.68 8.17 -4.53
N GLU A 101 17.60 7.33 -5.55
CA GLU A 101 17.92 7.71 -6.94
C GLU A 101 16.70 8.27 -7.69
N GLY A 102 15.48 8.07 -7.16
CA GLY A 102 14.23 8.36 -7.85
C GLY A 102 13.89 7.31 -8.91
N ALA A 103 12.72 7.46 -9.54
CA ALA A 103 12.30 6.68 -10.70
C ALA A 103 11.80 7.62 -11.82
N ALA A 104 12.03 7.24 -13.08
CA ALA A 104 11.49 7.96 -14.25
C ALA A 104 11.72 9.49 -14.24
N GLY A 105 12.87 9.95 -13.74
CA GLY A 105 13.24 11.37 -13.72
C GLY A 105 12.52 12.22 -12.67
N GLU A 106 11.80 11.62 -11.71
CA GLU A 106 11.16 12.37 -10.64
C GLU A 106 12.14 12.89 -9.59
N VAL A 107 11.67 13.83 -8.76
CA VAL A 107 12.39 14.24 -7.54
C VAL A 107 12.51 13.03 -6.59
N PRO A 108 13.73 12.62 -6.17
CA PRO A 108 13.90 11.46 -5.33
C PRO A 108 13.08 11.50 -4.04
N PRO A 109 12.50 10.37 -3.58
CA PRO A 109 11.75 10.30 -2.33
C PRO A 109 12.52 10.83 -1.12
N VAL A 110 13.81 10.52 -1.00
CA VAL A 110 14.65 11.05 0.08
C VAL A 110 14.74 12.58 0.06
N ALA A 111 14.73 13.21 -1.11
CA ALA A 111 14.69 14.68 -1.23
C ALA A 111 13.34 15.26 -0.85
N LYS A 112 12.23 14.62 -1.25
CA LYS A 112 10.87 14.98 -0.80
C LYS A 112 10.75 14.88 0.72
N MET A 113 11.23 13.78 1.31
CA MET A 113 11.23 13.58 2.76
C MET A 113 12.07 14.63 3.49
N ARG A 114 13.22 15.03 2.95
CA ARG A 114 14.02 16.11 3.53
C ARG A 114 13.21 17.39 3.69
N GLN A 115 12.37 17.74 2.72
CA GLN A 115 11.58 18.97 2.74
C GLN A 115 10.52 18.99 3.86
N THR A 116 10.10 17.83 4.36
CA THR A 116 9.18 17.74 5.51
C THR A 116 9.79 18.24 6.83
N GLN A 117 11.13 18.26 6.91
CA GLN A 117 11.88 18.55 8.14
C GLN A 117 11.51 17.66 9.34
N ASP A 118 10.85 16.52 9.11
CA ASP A 118 10.45 15.58 10.16
C ASP A 118 11.28 14.27 10.05
N PRO A 119 12.36 14.12 10.84
CA PRO A 119 13.17 12.90 10.83
C PRO A 119 12.36 11.66 11.26
N MET A 120 11.32 11.83 12.07
CA MET A 120 10.45 10.73 12.47
C MET A 120 9.50 10.30 11.35
N ALA A 121 9.14 11.20 10.41
CA ALA A 121 8.43 10.79 9.20
C ALA A 121 9.32 9.93 8.29
N LEU A 122 10.60 10.31 8.14
CA LEU A 122 11.57 9.50 7.39
C LEU A 122 11.84 8.16 8.08
N ARG A 123 11.92 8.15 9.41
CA ARG A 123 12.01 6.92 10.20
C ARG A 123 10.83 5.99 9.93
N LEU A 124 9.60 6.51 10.01
CA LEU A 124 8.39 5.73 9.75
C LEU A 124 8.42 5.12 8.35
N LEU A 125 8.76 5.89 7.32
CA LEU A 125 8.86 5.39 5.95
C LEU A 125 9.82 4.20 5.83
N VAL A 126 11.01 4.31 6.41
CA VAL A 126 12.03 3.26 6.35
C VAL A 126 11.62 2.04 7.17
N GLU A 127 11.06 2.21 8.36
CA GLU A 127 10.60 1.10 9.20
C GLU A 127 9.36 0.40 8.61
N LEU A 128 8.52 1.08 7.82
CA LEU A 128 7.43 0.44 7.08
C LEU A 128 7.95 -0.62 6.08
N TYR A 129 9.17 -0.50 5.56
CA TYR A 129 9.75 -1.56 4.72
C TYR A 129 9.99 -2.88 5.46
N THR A 130 10.10 -2.87 6.79
CA THR A 130 10.19 -4.12 7.57
C THR A 130 8.83 -4.76 7.82
N ALA A 131 7.75 -3.98 7.72
CA ALA A 131 6.37 -4.44 7.90
C ALA A 131 5.67 -4.78 6.58
N GLN A 132 6.32 -4.54 5.43
CA GLN A 132 5.73 -4.84 4.14
C GLN A 132 5.86 -6.33 3.80
N ASN A 133 4.71 -6.96 3.56
CA ASN A 133 4.60 -8.30 3.05
C ASN A 133 3.62 -8.33 1.88
N LEU A 134 4.12 -8.03 0.68
CA LEU A 134 3.26 -8.00 -0.52
C LEU A 134 2.61 -9.36 -0.79
N ARG A 135 3.30 -10.46 -0.49
CA ARG A 135 2.82 -11.81 -0.84
C ARG A 135 1.60 -12.23 -0.02
N GLU A 136 1.63 -11.99 1.28
CA GLU A 136 0.57 -12.44 2.19
C GLU A 136 -0.44 -11.34 2.48
N ASP A 137 0.03 -10.09 2.64
CA ASP A 137 -0.83 -8.97 3.03
C ASP A 137 -1.19 -8.03 1.86
N GLY A 138 -0.59 -8.20 0.67
CA GLY A 138 -0.74 -7.25 -0.44
C GLY A 138 -0.12 -5.86 -0.18
N GLY A 139 0.53 -5.67 0.97
CA GLY A 139 0.98 -4.37 1.46
C GLY A 139 1.68 -4.45 2.82
N ILE A 140 1.48 -3.43 3.64
CA ILE A 140 1.82 -3.39 5.05
C ILE A 140 0.76 -4.18 5.81
N SER A 141 1.19 -5.06 6.72
CA SER A 141 0.27 -5.85 7.54
C SER A 141 -0.81 -5.00 8.22
N THR A 142 -2.06 -5.50 8.21
CA THR A 142 -3.21 -4.88 8.93
C THR A 142 -2.95 -4.74 10.42
N SER A 143 -2.04 -5.58 10.96
CA SER A 143 -1.59 -5.50 12.35
C SER A 143 -0.81 -4.23 12.65
N VAL A 144 -0.25 -3.53 11.65
CA VAL A 144 0.48 -2.27 11.80
C VAL A 144 -0.45 -1.07 11.59
N TYR A 145 -1.15 -1.06 10.45
CA TYR A 145 -2.08 -0.01 10.06
C TYR A 145 -3.20 -0.62 9.22
N ASN A 146 -4.44 -0.28 9.52
CA ASN A 146 -5.59 -0.66 8.70
C ASN A 146 -6.62 0.46 8.65
N VAL A 147 -7.38 0.50 7.56
CA VAL A 147 -8.57 1.36 7.43
C VAL A 147 -9.79 0.47 7.32
N LYS A 148 -10.75 0.61 8.22
CA LYS A 148 -12.01 -0.13 8.16
C LYS A 148 -13.10 0.74 7.55
N TYR A 149 -13.95 0.13 6.74
CA TYR A 149 -15.09 0.80 6.13
C TYR A 149 -16.39 0.31 6.76
N GLU A 150 -17.37 1.19 6.86
CA GLU A 150 -18.72 0.83 7.25
C GLU A 150 -19.45 0.18 6.08
N ARG A 151 -20.03 -1.00 6.32
CA ARG A 151 -20.74 -1.78 5.30
C ARG A 151 -22.23 -1.44 5.33
N ARG A 152 -22.75 -0.96 4.20
CA ARG A 152 -24.18 -0.72 3.98
C ARG A 152 -24.71 -1.59 2.85
N ARG A 153 -25.86 -2.24 3.08
CA ARG A 153 -26.54 -2.99 2.01
C ARG A 153 -27.23 -2.01 1.06
N ALA A 154 -26.83 -2.01 -0.21
CA ALA A 154 -27.43 -1.15 -1.23
C ALA A 154 -28.60 -1.86 -1.95
N GLY A 155 -28.48 -3.16 -2.22
CA GLY A 155 -29.52 -3.93 -2.88
C GLY A 155 -29.15 -5.39 -3.09
N GLU A 156 -29.94 -6.09 -3.90
CA GLU A 156 -29.77 -7.52 -4.17
C GLU A 156 -30.29 -7.86 -5.56
N HIS A 157 -29.57 -8.75 -6.26
CA HIS A 157 -30.01 -9.31 -7.54
C HIS A 157 -29.58 -10.77 -7.65
N GLY A 158 -30.54 -11.70 -7.78
CA GLY A 158 -30.28 -13.12 -7.93
C GLY A 158 -29.45 -13.69 -6.77
N ALA A 159 -28.23 -14.18 -7.06
CA ALA A 159 -27.31 -14.75 -6.08
C ALA A 159 -26.39 -13.71 -5.41
N TYR A 160 -26.53 -12.42 -5.72
CA TYR A 160 -25.62 -11.36 -5.30
C TYR A 160 -26.31 -10.31 -4.42
N VAL A 161 -25.57 -9.81 -3.43
CA VAL A 161 -25.89 -8.61 -2.66
C VAL A 161 -24.93 -7.51 -3.10
N VAL A 162 -25.46 -6.32 -3.37
CA VAL A 162 -24.63 -5.14 -3.64
C VAL A 162 -24.37 -4.43 -2.33
N TRP A 163 -23.09 -4.31 -1.97
CA TRP A 163 -22.63 -3.60 -0.78
C TRP A 163 -22.04 -2.26 -1.18
N ASP A 164 -22.25 -1.26 -0.32
CA ASP A 164 -21.64 0.06 -0.39
C ASP A 164 -20.81 0.29 0.89
N PHE A 165 -19.51 0.47 0.72
CA PHE A 165 -18.55 0.62 1.80
C PHE A 165 -18.13 2.08 1.96
N THR A 166 -18.47 2.65 3.11
CA THR A 166 -18.36 4.10 3.39
C THR A 166 -17.51 4.37 4.63
N GLU A 167 -17.40 5.63 5.03
CA GLU A 167 -16.78 6.08 6.30
C GLU A 167 -15.45 5.39 6.67
N PRO A 168 -14.37 5.59 5.89
CA PRO A 168 -13.07 5.02 6.22
C PRO A 168 -12.58 5.50 7.60
N LYS A 169 -12.32 4.55 8.50
CA LYS A 169 -11.78 4.79 9.86
C LYS A 169 -10.43 4.09 10.00
N ALA A 170 -9.38 4.88 10.16
CA ALA A 170 -8.00 4.40 10.26
C ALA A 170 -7.62 4.01 11.70
N TRP A 171 -6.89 2.91 11.84
CA TRP A 171 -6.42 2.36 13.10
C TRP A 171 -4.93 2.04 13.01
N VAL A 172 -4.23 2.24 14.11
CA VAL A 172 -2.82 1.87 14.30
C VAL A 172 -2.70 0.98 15.52
N THR A 173 -1.95 -0.12 15.40
CA THR A 173 -1.59 -0.95 16.56
C THR A 173 -0.17 -0.60 16.98
N TRP A 174 0.08 -0.53 18.28
CA TRP A 174 1.38 -0.17 18.84
C TRP A 174 2.36 -1.35 18.91
N GLY A 175 3.18 -1.51 17.88
CA GLY A 175 4.25 -2.51 17.78
C GLY A 175 5.60 -1.87 17.50
N ASP A 176 6.59 -2.67 17.09
CA ASP A 176 7.97 -2.22 16.91
C ASP A 176 8.13 -1.05 15.93
N VAL A 177 7.34 -1.03 14.85
CA VAL A 177 7.39 0.02 13.82
C VAL A 177 6.65 1.29 14.26
N THR A 178 5.55 1.16 15.01
CA THR A 178 4.62 2.28 15.29
C THR A 178 4.84 2.90 16.67
N ARG A 179 5.34 2.13 17.64
CA ARG A 179 5.58 2.57 19.02
C ARG A 179 6.48 3.82 19.11
N PRO A 180 7.55 3.99 18.32
CA PRO A 180 8.35 5.23 18.34
C PRO A 180 7.57 6.49 17.95
N HIS A 181 6.41 6.34 17.32
CA HIS A 181 5.56 7.43 16.86
C HIS A 181 4.36 7.70 17.76
N ARG A 182 4.22 6.94 18.85
CA ARG A 182 3.17 7.13 19.86
C ARG A 182 3.48 8.36 20.70
N ASP A 183 2.55 9.29 20.76
CA ASP A 183 2.69 10.46 21.62
C ASP A 183 2.51 10.06 23.10
N VAL A 184 3.35 10.62 23.97
CA VAL A 184 3.20 10.50 25.42
C VAL A 184 2.25 11.60 25.87
N LEU A 185 1.07 11.23 26.32
CA LEU A 185 0.04 12.17 26.76
C LEU A 185 0.12 12.37 28.27
N THR A 186 -0.15 13.61 28.70
CA THR A 186 -0.44 13.90 30.12
C THR A 186 -1.87 13.49 30.48
N LYS A 187 -2.16 13.28 31.77
CA LYS A 187 -3.53 12.98 32.24
C LYS A 187 -4.56 14.04 31.82
N GLN A 188 -4.14 15.31 31.76
CA GLN A 188 -5.00 16.41 31.32
C GLN A 188 -5.35 16.29 29.83
N GLU A 189 -4.39 15.85 29.01
CA GLU A 189 -4.60 15.65 27.57
C GLU A 189 -5.46 14.43 27.28
N GLU A 190 -5.30 13.35 28.04
CA GLU A 190 -6.19 12.19 27.98
C GLU A 190 -7.63 12.58 28.37
N ALA A 191 -7.80 13.34 29.46
CA ALA A 191 -9.11 13.86 29.87
C ALA A 191 -9.74 14.80 28.83
N ALA A 192 -8.92 15.49 28.04
CA ALA A 192 -9.36 16.33 26.93
C ALA A 192 -9.60 15.56 25.61
N GLY A 193 -9.47 14.22 25.62
CA GLY A 193 -9.73 13.37 24.45
C GLY A 193 -8.63 13.39 23.39
N LYS A 194 -7.41 13.85 23.71
CA LYS A 194 -6.29 13.74 22.75
C LYS A 194 -5.95 12.28 22.51
N SER A 195 -5.61 11.97 21.25
CA SER A 195 -5.17 10.64 20.85
C SER A 195 -3.65 10.52 20.86
N ALA A 196 -3.13 9.44 21.44
CA ALA A 196 -1.71 9.10 21.38
C ALA A 196 -1.24 8.77 19.93
N GLY A 197 -2.19 8.65 19.00
CA GLY A 197 -1.97 8.45 17.57
C GLY A 197 -1.67 9.71 16.77
N THR A 198 -1.84 10.90 17.34
CA THR A 198 -1.80 12.17 16.58
C THR A 198 -0.50 12.34 15.78
N GLY A 199 0.65 12.15 16.41
CA GLY A 199 1.96 12.23 15.79
C GLY A 199 2.23 11.12 14.77
N PHE A 200 1.65 9.92 14.96
CA PHE A 200 1.73 8.85 13.96
C PHE A 200 0.91 9.20 12.72
N PHE A 201 -0.38 9.54 12.87
CA PHE A 201 -1.28 9.82 11.76
C PHE A 201 -0.81 11.03 10.95
N ARG A 202 -0.33 12.10 11.60
CA ARG A 202 0.26 13.26 10.91
C ARG A 202 1.44 12.86 10.00
N ARG A 203 2.32 11.98 10.48
CA ARG A 203 3.48 11.52 9.69
C ARG A 203 3.04 10.59 8.56
N PHE A 204 2.11 9.68 8.85
CA PHE A 204 1.57 8.77 7.84
C PHE A 204 0.84 9.52 6.71
N GLU A 205 0.04 10.54 7.05
CA GLU A 205 -0.62 11.42 6.10
C GLU A 205 0.39 12.21 5.25
N ALA A 206 1.52 12.64 5.84
CA ALA A 206 2.59 13.26 5.06
C ALA A 206 3.20 12.26 4.05
N LEU A 207 3.40 10.98 4.42
CA LEU A 207 3.87 9.95 3.49
C LEU A 207 2.86 9.70 2.36
N ALA A 208 1.57 9.68 2.68
CA ALA A 208 0.49 9.52 1.70
C ALA A 208 0.41 10.72 0.74
N SER A 209 0.47 11.95 1.27
CA SER A 209 0.43 13.19 0.50
C SER A 209 1.63 13.35 -0.44
N LEU A 210 2.80 12.82 -0.05
CA LEU A 210 3.99 12.76 -0.90
C LEU A 210 3.94 11.61 -1.93
N GLY A 211 2.88 10.80 -1.91
CA GLY A 211 2.69 9.64 -2.78
C GLY A 211 3.69 8.52 -2.52
N LEU A 212 4.21 8.40 -1.29
CA LEU A 212 5.17 7.36 -0.88
C LEU A 212 4.46 6.11 -0.35
N VAL A 213 3.27 6.32 0.22
CA VAL A 213 2.34 5.28 0.67
C VAL A 213 1.00 5.52 0.00
N GLU A 214 0.36 4.46 -0.47
CA GLU A 214 -1.03 4.48 -0.94
C GLU A 214 -1.90 3.61 -0.01
N ILE A 215 -3.18 3.95 0.13
CA ILE A 215 -4.17 3.07 0.77
C ILE A 215 -4.97 2.38 -0.34
N VAL A 216 -4.94 1.05 -0.31
CA VAL A 216 -5.62 0.19 -1.28
C VAL A 216 -6.69 -0.59 -0.53
N PRO A 217 -7.98 -0.27 -0.69
CA PRO A 217 -9.06 -1.08 -0.17
C PRO A 217 -9.03 -2.46 -0.82
N TYR A 218 -9.16 -3.51 -0.02
CA TYR A 218 -9.34 -4.87 -0.46
C TYR A 218 -10.67 -5.38 0.07
N LEU A 219 -11.42 -6.06 -0.79
CA LEU A 219 -12.59 -6.83 -0.40
C LEU A 219 -12.11 -8.12 0.26
N TYR A 220 -12.69 -8.46 1.41
CA TYR A 220 -12.46 -9.69 2.15
C TYR A 220 -13.77 -10.46 2.28
N ASP A 221 -13.67 -11.78 2.41
CA ASP A 221 -14.83 -12.65 2.70
C ASP A 221 -15.33 -12.53 4.16
N GLY A 222 -14.56 -11.84 5.02
CA GLY A 222 -14.91 -11.50 6.40
C GLY A 222 -13.96 -10.47 7.00
N PRO A 223 -14.27 -9.83 8.14
CA PRO A 223 -13.37 -8.86 8.78
C PRO A 223 -12.04 -9.45 9.27
N GLN A 224 -11.96 -10.78 9.39
CA GLN A 224 -10.77 -11.56 9.76
C GLN A 224 -10.54 -12.70 8.74
N GLY A 225 -11.16 -12.59 7.57
CA GLY A 225 -11.10 -13.59 6.53
C GLY A 225 -9.96 -13.37 5.54
N GLU A 226 -10.06 -13.97 4.37
CA GLU A 226 -9.03 -13.89 3.32
C GLU A 226 -9.32 -12.72 2.36
N PRO A 227 -8.27 -12.03 1.87
CA PRO A 227 -8.44 -11.01 0.85
C PRO A 227 -8.88 -11.64 -0.48
N MET A 228 -9.94 -11.09 -1.06
CA MET A 228 -10.47 -11.51 -2.36
C MET A 228 -9.79 -10.75 -3.50
N HIS A 229 -9.93 -9.42 -3.53
CA HIS A 229 -9.33 -8.57 -4.56
C HIS A 229 -9.33 -7.08 -4.15
N PRO A 230 -8.47 -6.23 -4.74
CA PRO A 230 -8.48 -4.80 -4.47
C PRO A 230 -9.72 -4.11 -5.06
N MET A 231 -10.07 -2.96 -4.48
CA MET A 231 -11.14 -2.07 -4.89
C MET A 231 -10.63 -0.62 -4.81
N THR A 232 -9.90 -0.18 -5.84
CA THR A 232 -9.31 1.17 -5.87
C THR A 232 -9.33 1.81 -7.25
N LEU A 233 -9.64 3.11 -7.30
CA LEU A 233 -9.57 3.96 -8.50
C LEU A 233 -8.18 4.56 -8.73
N THR A 234 -7.32 4.60 -7.71
CA THR A 234 -6.03 5.29 -7.76
C THR A 234 -4.84 4.34 -7.81
N GLY A 235 -5.10 3.03 -7.80
CA GLY A 235 -4.08 1.99 -7.79
C GLY A 235 -3.49 1.68 -9.17
N LEU A 236 -3.02 0.44 -9.31
CA LEU A 236 -2.40 -0.07 -10.52
C LEU A 236 -3.43 -0.17 -11.66
N PRO A 237 -3.00 -0.13 -12.94
CA PRO A 237 -3.94 -0.12 -14.07
C PRO A 237 -5.03 -1.20 -14.01
N ILE A 238 -4.66 -2.45 -13.70
CA ILE A 238 -5.61 -3.56 -13.59
C ILE A 238 -6.55 -3.45 -12.37
N GLU A 239 -6.13 -2.79 -11.29
CA GLU A 239 -6.98 -2.57 -10.11
C GLU A 239 -8.06 -1.55 -10.42
N ARG A 240 -7.73 -0.54 -11.23
CA ARG A 240 -8.69 0.46 -11.72
C ARG A 240 -9.70 -0.17 -12.66
N GLU A 241 -9.24 -1.01 -13.58
CA GLU A 241 -10.13 -1.76 -14.47
C GLU A 241 -11.10 -2.66 -13.69
N LEU A 242 -10.59 -3.37 -12.68
CA LEU A 242 -11.40 -4.17 -11.76
C LEU A 242 -12.43 -3.32 -11.01
N TYR A 243 -12.04 -2.17 -10.48
CA TYR A 243 -12.95 -1.25 -9.81
C TYR A 243 -14.10 -0.84 -10.75
N MET A 244 -13.79 -0.42 -11.98
CA MET A 244 -14.80 0.02 -12.95
C MET A 244 -15.74 -1.13 -13.35
N ALA A 245 -15.21 -2.35 -13.50
CA ALA A 245 -16.04 -3.53 -13.78
C ALA A 245 -17.02 -3.83 -12.63
N ALA A 246 -16.55 -3.76 -11.39
CA ALA A 246 -17.37 -3.98 -10.19
C ALA A 246 -18.47 -2.90 -10.05
N GLU A 247 -18.14 -1.62 -10.29
CA GLU A 247 -19.13 -0.54 -10.30
C GLU A 247 -20.18 -0.75 -11.40
N GLY A 248 -19.76 -1.04 -12.64
CA GLY A 248 -20.70 -1.28 -13.74
C GLY A 248 -21.65 -2.45 -13.47
N ALA A 249 -21.16 -3.51 -12.83
CA ALA A 249 -21.98 -4.63 -12.38
C ALA A 249 -22.99 -4.21 -11.29
N ALA A 250 -22.56 -3.41 -10.31
CA ALA A 250 -23.43 -2.91 -9.26
C ALA A 250 -24.52 -1.97 -9.79
N GLU A 251 -24.16 -1.00 -10.63
CA GLU A 251 -25.11 -0.08 -11.27
C GLU A 251 -26.17 -0.84 -12.07
N ARG A 252 -25.75 -1.87 -12.81
CA ARG A 252 -26.66 -2.71 -13.56
C ARG A 252 -27.65 -3.47 -12.67
N MET A 253 -27.18 -3.99 -11.54
CA MET A 253 -28.02 -4.71 -10.58
C MET A 253 -29.02 -3.81 -9.85
N LEU A 254 -28.64 -2.58 -9.53
CA LEU A 254 -29.46 -1.64 -8.77
C LEU A 254 -30.42 -0.82 -9.65
N GLY A 255 -30.06 -0.59 -10.92
CA GLY A 255 -30.76 0.33 -11.81
C GLY A 255 -30.42 1.80 -11.52
N GLU A 256 -30.65 2.67 -12.52
CA GLU A 256 -30.22 4.08 -12.51
C GLU A 256 -30.72 4.90 -11.31
N SER A 257 -31.93 4.62 -10.81
CA SER A 257 -32.54 5.39 -9.72
C SER A 257 -31.87 5.15 -8.36
N TRP A 258 -31.27 3.98 -8.14
CA TRP A 258 -30.64 3.61 -6.87
C TRP A 258 -29.14 3.91 -6.85
N ALA A 259 -28.47 3.96 -8.02
CA ALA A 259 -27.06 4.31 -8.13
C ALA A 259 -26.74 5.67 -7.50
N GLN A 260 -27.66 6.63 -7.58
CA GLN A 260 -27.48 7.98 -6.99
C GLN A 260 -27.46 7.99 -5.45
N SER A 261 -27.87 6.91 -4.80
CA SER A 261 -27.87 6.79 -3.34
C SER A 261 -26.56 6.23 -2.77
N LEU A 262 -25.68 5.72 -3.63
CA LEU A 262 -24.37 5.16 -3.27
C LEU A 262 -23.43 6.30 -2.84
N GLN A 263 -22.63 6.05 -1.80
CA GLN A 263 -21.78 7.07 -1.19
C GLN A 263 -20.31 6.66 -1.10
N GLY A 264 -19.99 5.38 -1.30
CA GLY A 264 -18.66 4.85 -1.16
C GLY A 264 -18.32 3.79 -2.22
N ILE A 265 -17.47 2.85 -1.82
CA ILE A 265 -16.96 1.80 -2.71
C ILE A 265 -18.03 0.74 -2.84
N THR A 266 -18.56 0.59 -4.05
CA THR A 266 -19.66 -0.33 -4.32
C THR A 266 -19.17 -1.61 -4.98
N VAL A 267 -19.64 -2.76 -4.50
CA VAL A 267 -19.23 -4.06 -5.03
C VAL A 267 -20.33 -5.11 -4.89
N PRO A 268 -20.67 -5.85 -5.96
CA PRO A 268 -21.50 -7.05 -5.87
C PRO A 268 -20.73 -8.20 -5.24
N VAL A 269 -21.35 -8.87 -4.27
CA VAL A 269 -20.77 -10.02 -3.56
C VAL A 269 -21.79 -11.16 -3.51
N GLN A 270 -21.33 -12.40 -3.63
CA GLN A 270 -22.23 -13.55 -3.55
C GLN A 270 -22.86 -13.67 -2.16
N LYS A 271 -24.16 -13.99 -2.11
CA LYS A 271 -24.95 -14.08 -0.86
C LYS A 271 -24.37 -15.01 0.21
N HIS A 272 -23.64 -16.05 -0.20
CA HIS A 272 -23.05 -17.00 0.75
C HIS A 272 -21.88 -16.39 1.55
N ILE A 273 -21.32 -15.25 1.09
CA ILE A 273 -20.31 -14.48 1.81
C ILE A 273 -21.04 -13.46 2.70
N THR A 274 -21.45 -13.90 3.88
CA THR A 274 -22.35 -13.13 4.75
C THR A 274 -21.67 -11.94 5.44
N GLU A 275 -20.36 -12.04 5.69
CA GLU A 275 -19.59 -11.06 6.48
C GLU A 275 -18.60 -10.25 5.65
N ALA A 276 -18.78 -10.18 4.33
CA ALA A 276 -17.90 -9.45 3.43
C ALA A 276 -17.50 -8.07 4.00
N ALA A 277 -16.21 -7.76 3.99
CA ALA A 277 -15.67 -6.55 4.59
C ALA A 277 -14.71 -5.84 3.62
N LEU A 278 -14.62 -4.52 3.72
CA LEU A 278 -13.61 -3.76 2.99
C LEU A 278 -12.56 -3.25 3.99
N ILE A 279 -11.28 -3.54 3.70
CA ILE A 279 -10.15 -3.18 4.54
C ILE A 279 -9.11 -2.45 3.69
N GLY A 280 -8.78 -1.22 4.05
CA GLY A 280 -7.73 -0.42 3.43
C GLY A 280 -6.35 -0.85 3.91
N MET A 281 -5.56 -1.36 2.97
CA MET A 281 -4.18 -1.78 3.15
C MET A 281 -3.24 -0.66 2.73
N ALA A 282 -2.31 -0.30 3.62
CA ALA A 282 -1.23 0.58 3.24
C ALA A 282 -0.24 -0.15 2.33
N ARG A 283 0.22 0.46 1.25
CA ARG A 283 1.18 -0.14 0.32
C ARG A 283 2.27 0.86 -0.04
N LEU A 284 3.54 0.46 0.00
CA LEU A 284 4.64 1.35 -0.38
C LEU A 284 4.72 1.43 -1.90
N ARG A 285 4.90 2.65 -2.42
CA ARG A 285 5.00 2.89 -3.86
C ARG A 285 6.29 2.33 -4.46
N TYR A 286 7.42 2.56 -3.78
CA TYR A 286 8.72 2.08 -4.25
C TYR A 286 8.91 0.66 -3.75
N ARG A 287 8.62 -0.30 -4.62
CA ARG A 287 8.64 -1.71 -4.28
C ARG A 287 9.99 -2.33 -4.57
N PRO A 288 10.41 -3.27 -3.72
CA PRO A 288 11.47 -4.19 -4.05
C PRO A 288 11.25 -4.89 -5.41
N GLN A 289 12.14 -4.72 -6.39
CA GLN A 289 12.18 -5.57 -7.60
C GLN A 289 12.82 -6.94 -7.30
N THR A 290 12.12 -7.79 -6.56
CA THR A 290 12.55 -9.17 -6.24
C THR A 290 11.72 -10.21 -7.00
N ARG A 291 12.21 -11.46 -7.03
CA ARG A 291 11.42 -12.60 -7.52
C ARG A 291 10.10 -12.76 -6.78
N LEU A 292 10.05 -12.47 -5.47
CA LEU A 292 8.82 -12.54 -4.67
C LEU A 292 7.81 -11.47 -5.10
N THR A 293 8.27 -10.24 -5.30
CA THR A 293 7.41 -9.16 -5.81
C THR A 293 6.90 -9.47 -7.23
N GLY A 294 7.73 -10.10 -8.07
CA GLY A 294 7.33 -10.57 -9.39
C GLY A 294 6.26 -11.67 -9.33
N ALA A 295 6.40 -12.63 -8.42
CA ALA A 295 5.41 -13.69 -8.21
C ALA A 295 4.07 -13.12 -7.71
N TRP A 296 4.12 -12.24 -6.70
CA TRP A 296 2.94 -11.49 -6.24
C TRP A 296 2.27 -10.74 -7.40
N TRP A 297 3.03 -10.06 -8.25
CA TRP A 297 2.47 -9.30 -9.36
C TRP A 297 1.77 -10.19 -10.40
N ALA A 298 2.28 -11.40 -10.66
CA ALA A 298 1.65 -12.36 -11.56
C ALA A 298 0.33 -12.90 -10.98
N GLU A 299 0.35 -13.28 -9.71
CA GLU A 299 -0.84 -13.76 -8.98
C GLU A 299 -1.91 -12.66 -8.88
N HIS A 300 -1.51 -11.45 -8.49
CA HIS A 300 -2.39 -10.29 -8.37
C HIS A 300 -3.08 -9.95 -9.70
N GLN A 301 -2.35 -10.03 -10.82
CA GLN A 301 -2.95 -9.85 -12.15
C GLN A 301 -3.96 -10.93 -12.49
N SER A 302 -3.63 -12.20 -12.19
CA SER A 302 -4.54 -13.32 -12.44
C SER A 302 -5.84 -13.19 -11.65
N ILE A 303 -5.74 -12.81 -10.37
CA ILE A 303 -6.91 -12.60 -9.50
C ILE A 303 -7.75 -11.44 -10.05
N CYS A 304 -7.14 -10.29 -10.34
CA CYS A 304 -7.89 -9.14 -10.84
C CYS A 304 -8.58 -9.47 -12.18
N GLY A 305 -7.89 -10.14 -13.10
CA GLY A 305 -8.47 -10.55 -14.39
C GLY A 305 -9.69 -11.46 -14.23
N ALA A 306 -9.62 -12.47 -13.36
CA ALA A 306 -10.75 -13.37 -13.13
C ALA A 306 -11.98 -12.66 -12.54
N PHE A 307 -11.78 -11.69 -11.63
CA PHE A 307 -12.88 -10.89 -11.09
C PHE A 307 -13.41 -9.87 -12.10
N ILE A 308 -12.55 -9.27 -12.93
CA ILE A 308 -12.97 -8.40 -14.06
C ILE A 308 -13.92 -9.16 -14.98
N ASP A 309 -13.55 -10.36 -15.41
CA ASP A 309 -14.38 -11.20 -16.28
C ASP A 309 -15.73 -11.53 -15.62
N SER A 310 -15.70 -11.87 -14.33
CA SER A 310 -16.90 -12.18 -13.54
C SER A 310 -17.84 -10.97 -13.44
N TYR A 311 -17.31 -9.78 -13.15
CA TYR A 311 -18.13 -8.56 -13.06
C TYR A 311 -18.65 -8.10 -14.42
N ASN A 312 -17.84 -8.19 -15.47
CA ASN A 312 -18.28 -7.88 -16.83
C ASN A 312 -19.43 -8.80 -17.28
N ALA A 313 -19.39 -10.09 -16.91
CA ALA A 313 -20.48 -11.02 -17.17
C ALA A 313 -21.78 -10.62 -16.43
N LEU A 314 -21.67 -10.08 -15.21
CA LEU A 314 -22.81 -9.58 -14.43
C LEU A 314 -23.37 -8.25 -14.97
N ALA A 315 -22.50 -7.41 -15.54
CA ALA A 315 -22.89 -6.15 -16.17
C ALA A 315 -23.50 -6.35 -17.58
N ALA A 316 -23.23 -7.49 -18.22
CA ALA A 316 -23.71 -7.78 -19.57
C ALA A 316 -25.25 -7.73 -19.65
N PRO A 317 -25.83 -7.20 -20.74
CA PRO A 317 -27.26 -7.23 -20.94
C PRO A 317 -27.73 -8.69 -20.99
N VAL A 318 -28.79 -9.01 -20.27
CA VAL A 318 -29.48 -10.30 -20.39
C VAL A 318 -29.90 -10.43 -21.85
N GLN A 319 -29.28 -11.37 -22.59
CA GLN A 319 -29.80 -11.74 -23.90
C GLN A 319 -31.24 -12.18 -23.66
N PRO A 320 -32.23 -11.62 -24.40
CA PRO A 320 -33.58 -12.12 -24.29
C PRO A 320 -33.50 -13.62 -24.56
N ALA A 321 -33.96 -14.41 -23.60
CA ALA A 321 -34.11 -15.85 -23.82
C ALA A 321 -34.85 -15.96 -25.14
N PHE A 322 -34.21 -16.59 -26.13
CA PHE A 322 -34.93 -16.99 -27.33
C PHE A 322 -36.11 -17.80 -26.80
N HIS A 323 -37.31 -17.22 -26.88
CA HIS A 323 -38.52 -18.00 -26.94
C HIS A 323 -38.33 -18.84 -28.20
N ALA A 324 -37.69 -20.00 -28.05
CA ALA A 324 -37.83 -21.08 -29.00
C ALA A 324 -39.33 -21.29 -29.06
N ALA A 325 -39.95 -20.80 -30.13
CA ALA A 325 -41.31 -21.12 -30.46
C ALA A 325 -41.38 -22.65 -30.38
N VAL A 326 -42.09 -23.16 -29.37
CA VAL A 326 -42.44 -24.57 -29.34
C VAL A 326 -43.15 -24.81 -30.67
N PRO A 327 -42.61 -25.65 -31.56
CA PRO A 327 -43.28 -25.93 -32.82
C PRO A 327 -44.69 -26.39 -32.50
N SER A 328 -45.67 -25.79 -33.18
CA SER A 328 -47.10 -26.11 -33.12
C SER A 328 -47.38 -27.50 -33.72
N ALA A 329 -46.75 -28.53 -33.16
CA ALA A 329 -46.88 -29.92 -33.57
C ALA A 329 -46.92 -30.84 -32.34
N PHE A 330 -47.69 -30.45 -31.32
CA PHE A 330 -48.21 -31.35 -30.28
C PHE A 330 -49.56 -30.81 -29.79
N ARG A 331 -50.52 -30.70 -30.72
CA ARG A 331 -51.92 -30.39 -30.43
C ARG A 331 -52.84 -31.33 -31.20
N ALA A 332 -52.62 -32.63 -31.06
CA ALA A 332 -53.56 -33.69 -31.44
C ALA A 332 -53.05 -35.04 -30.92
N ALA A 333 -53.38 -35.38 -29.67
CA ALA A 333 -53.51 -36.73 -29.13
C ALA A 333 -53.50 -36.62 -27.59
N ASN A 334 -54.68 -36.36 -27.02
CA ASN A 334 -55.12 -36.81 -25.69
C ASN A 334 -56.48 -36.13 -25.39
N SER A 335 -57.42 -36.32 -26.31
CA SER A 335 -58.84 -36.36 -26.00
C SER A 335 -59.24 -37.80 -26.20
N ASP A 336 -59.18 -38.58 -25.12
CA ASP A 336 -59.91 -39.84 -24.90
C ASP A 336 -59.14 -40.70 -23.90
N PHE A 337 -59.32 -40.39 -22.61
CA PHE A 337 -59.40 -41.43 -21.57
C PHE A 337 -60.32 -40.90 -20.49
N GLY A 338 -61.60 -41.24 -20.63
CA GLY A 338 -62.55 -41.22 -19.53
C GLY A 338 -62.16 -42.25 -18.48
N THR A 339 -62.31 -41.87 -17.22
CA THR A 339 -62.61 -42.81 -16.14
C THR A 339 -64.08 -43.22 -16.28
N PRO A 340 -64.49 -44.48 -15.96
CA PRO A 340 -64.36 -44.99 -14.60
C PRO A 340 -64.05 -46.50 -14.45
N PHE A 341 -63.74 -46.87 -13.19
CA PHE A 341 -63.40 -48.16 -12.59
C PHE A 341 -61.93 -48.58 -12.65
#